data_AF-R9B559-F1
#
_entry.id   AF-R9B559-F1
#
_cell.length_a   1.000
_cell.length_b   1.000
_cell.length_c   1.000
_cell.angle_alpha   90.00
_cell.angle_beta   90.00
_cell.angle_gamma   90.00
#
_symmetry.space_group_name_H-M   'P 1'
#
loop_
_entity.id
_entity.type
_entity.pdbx_description
1 polymer ?
#
loop_
_entity_poly.entity_id
_entity_poly.type
_entity_poly.pdbx_seq_one_letter_code
_entity_poly.pdbx_strand_id
1 'polypeptide(L)'
;MPLIAFKMIKENIWIRQALEARFPILFVDEYQDLGHVLHELVQLLCFDGKIRLFAVGDADQSIYGFTGANPELLKSLTERNNVQNIQLKFNYRSGTKIVKASSGALDEVREYKSPDGTPEGEIIFNSVNGDLEKQASFIVNNLLVQLNSQGYKNEQIAILYRAAWLGDKIVEVLEQKKLTYHRTDTNALIKRSSKLARFIENCTKWITGGWKLADPPFNKLAKQALSIVYGNHYTQSEEQSLTLQLIQFLQKSITFQETTNEWLIRFRKELVDPWTIICRNNLQEWYICSELIQHTSPDIEKDMSLDLFSGKTEGSGRLTLTTFHSSKGREFDAVIIYGVNNDVIPSWRDKKTPQTLKEARRLFYVAVTRPKSILHIVYQYGNDSEFLKNFIGEVEHS
;
A
#
# COMPACT_ATOMS: atom_id res chain seq x y z
N MET A 1 10.38 -19.16 1.26
CA MET A 1 11.71 -18.69 0.82
C MET A 1 12.62 -18.28 2.00
N PRO A 2 12.20 -17.43 2.96
CA PRO A 2 13.08 -16.99 4.06
C PRO A 2 13.68 -18.14 4.89
N LEU A 3 12.88 -19.17 5.20
CA LEU A 3 13.33 -20.33 5.99
C LEU A 3 14.46 -21.12 5.30
N ILE A 4 14.38 -21.29 3.98
CA ILE A 4 15.40 -21.99 3.20
C ILE A 4 16.70 -21.17 3.19
N ALA A 5 16.60 -19.86 2.97
CA ALA A 5 17.76 -18.96 3.03
C ALA A 5 18.43 -19.01 4.41
N PHE A 6 17.64 -18.91 5.50
CA PHE A 6 18.14 -19.04 6.86
C PHE A 6 18.86 -20.37 7.09
N LYS A 7 18.24 -21.49 6.71
CA LYS A 7 18.85 -22.82 6.84
C LYS A 7 20.18 -22.90 6.09
N MET A 8 20.22 -22.46 4.83
CA MET A 8 21.44 -22.47 4.02
C MET A 8 22.57 -21.64 4.67
N ILE A 9 22.27 -20.41 5.10
CA ILE A 9 23.24 -19.51 5.71
C ILE A 9 23.73 -20.07 7.06
N LYS A 10 22.83 -20.61 7.88
CA LYS A 10 23.15 -21.22 9.17
C LYS A 10 24.05 -22.44 9.01
N GLU A 11 23.71 -23.35 8.09
CA GLU A 11 24.43 -24.62 7.92
C GLU A 11 25.76 -24.47 7.15
N ASN A 12 25.92 -23.41 6.35
CA ASN A 12 27.07 -23.27 5.46
C ASN A 12 27.87 -21.99 5.77
N ILE A 13 28.99 -22.15 6.47
CA ILE A 13 29.88 -21.05 6.86
C ILE A 13 30.41 -20.27 5.65
N TRP A 14 30.71 -20.94 4.54
CA TRP A 14 31.21 -20.29 3.33
C TRP A 14 30.19 -19.30 2.73
N ILE A 15 28.88 -19.57 2.87
CA ILE A 15 27.83 -18.65 2.43
C ILE A 15 27.86 -17.38 3.29
N ARG A 16 28.01 -17.53 4.61
CA ARG A 16 28.14 -16.38 5.53
C ARG A 16 29.33 -15.51 5.16
N GLN A 17 30.50 -16.11 4.96
CA GLN A 17 31.71 -15.38 4.56
C GLN A 17 31.55 -14.66 3.21
N ALA A 18 30.90 -15.30 2.23
CA ALA A 18 30.61 -14.67 0.95
C ALA A 18 29.65 -13.48 1.07
N LEU A 19 28.62 -13.61 1.91
CA LEU A 19 27.68 -12.51 2.19
C LEU A 19 28.35 -11.36 2.95
N GLU A 20 29.18 -11.66 3.95
CA GLU A 20 29.97 -10.67 4.68
C GLU A 20 30.90 -9.88 3.76
N ALA A 21 31.59 -10.57 2.84
CA ALA A 21 32.48 -9.94 1.87
C ALA A 21 31.72 -9.06 0.87
N ARG A 22 30.52 -9.46 0.46
CA ARG A 22 29.70 -8.76 -0.53
C ARG A 22 28.89 -7.60 0.06
N PHE A 23 28.40 -7.76 1.28
CA PHE A 23 27.46 -6.86 1.94
C PHE A 23 27.99 -6.49 3.34
N PRO A 24 28.96 -5.58 3.44
CA PRO A 24 29.56 -5.20 4.72
C PRO A 24 28.60 -4.42 5.64
N ILE A 25 27.49 -3.92 5.11
CA ILE A 25 26.44 -3.19 5.84
C ILE A 25 25.09 -3.72 5.38
N LEU A 26 24.20 -4.00 6.32
CA LEU A 26 22.81 -4.37 6.09
C LEU A 26 21.90 -3.23 6.56
N PHE A 27 21.12 -2.69 5.63
CA PHE A 27 20.04 -1.76 5.91
C PHE A 27 18.72 -2.52 5.97
N VAL A 28 17.98 -2.35 7.06
CA VAL A 28 16.64 -2.93 7.24
C VAL A 28 15.67 -1.82 7.56
N ASP A 29 14.78 -1.54 6.63
CA ASP A 29 13.65 -0.63 6.84
C ASP A 29 12.42 -1.42 7.34
N GLU A 30 11.48 -0.75 8.00
CA GLU A 30 10.25 -1.35 8.56
C GLU A 30 10.54 -2.58 9.45
N TYR A 31 11.56 -2.51 10.32
CA TYR A 31 12.03 -3.64 11.13
C TYR A 31 10.92 -4.28 11.98
N GLN A 32 9.93 -3.50 12.40
CA GLN A 32 8.79 -3.99 13.19
C GLN A 32 7.92 -5.01 12.44
N ASP A 33 7.96 -5.01 11.10
CA ASP A 33 7.18 -5.94 10.28
C ASP A 33 7.92 -7.28 10.04
N LEU A 34 9.13 -7.44 10.58
CA LEU A 34 9.88 -8.69 10.47
C LEU A 34 9.24 -9.80 11.29
N GLY A 35 9.21 -10.99 10.70
CA GLY A 35 8.96 -12.23 11.43
C GLY A 35 10.26 -12.85 11.97
N HIS A 36 10.10 -13.83 12.86
CA HIS A 36 11.21 -14.48 13.57
C HIS A 36 12.35 -14.95 12.66
N VAL A 37 12.05 -15.60 11.53
CA VAL A 37 13.10 -16.11 10.62
C VAL A 37 13.99 -15.00 10.04
N LEU A 38 13.41 -13.83 9.74
CA LEU A 38 14.17 -12.70 9.22
C LEU A 38 14.98 -12.03 10.33
N HIS A 39 14.43 -11.96 11.55
CA HIS A 39 15.18 -11.49 12.71
C HIS A 39 16.37 -12.40 13.03
N GLU A 40 16.19 -13.72 12.99
CA GLU A 40 17.27 -14.69 13.18
C GLU A 40 18.37 -14.57 12.12
N LEU A 41 18.01 -14.22 10.88
CA LEU A 41 19.01 -13.88 9.85
C LEU A 41 19.82 -12.64 10.22
N VAL A 42 19.19 -11.62 10.78
CA VAL A 42 19.88 -10.42 11.29
C VAL A 42 20.79 -10.79 12.46
N GLN A 43 20.32 -11.61 13.41
CA GLN A 43 21.16 -12.14 14.50
C GLN A 43 22.41 -12.82 13.96
N LEU A 44 22.22 -13.78 13.05
CA LEU A 44 23.30 -14.61 12.51
C LEU A 44 24.32 -13.81 11.67
N LEU A 45 23.87 -12.85 10.86
CA LEU A 45 24.74 -12.12 9.94
C LEU A 45 25.41 -10.90 10.56
N CYS A 46 24.71 -10.21 11.48
CA CYS A 46 25.17 -8.94 12.03
C CYS A 46 25.77 -9.04 13.42
N PHE A 47 25.23 -9.95 14.27
CA PHE A 47 25.66 -10.05 15.66
C PHE A 47 26.59 -11.24 15.89
N ASP A 48 26.30 -12.38 15.26
CA ASP A 48 27.23 -13.53 15.24
C ASP A 48 28.27 -13.39 14.11
N GLY A 49 27.97 -12.56 13.10
CA GLY A 49 28.82 -12.24 11.97
C GLY A 49 29.42 -10.83 12.03
N LYS A 50 29.95 -10.37 10.90
CA LYS A 50 30.65 -9.07 10.81
C LYS A 50 29.88 -7.98 10.05
N ILE A 51 28.67 -8.26 9.57
CA ILE A 51 27.88 -7.29 8.81
C ILE A 51 27.36 -6.21 9.75
N ARG A 52 27.66 -4.94 9.49
CA ARG A 52 27.12 -3.84 10.32
C ARG A 52 25.63 -3.65 10.05
N LEU A 53 24.83 -3.51 11.10
CA LEU A 53 23.39 -3.30 10.98
C LEU A 53 23.04 -1.81 11.06
N PHE A 54 22.17 -1.36 10.14
CA PHE A 54 21.39 -0.14 10.28
C PHE A 54 19.91 -0.51 10.13
N ALA A 55 19.15 -0.38 11.22
CA ALA A 55 17.73 -0.75 11.25
C ALA A 55 16.86 0.47 11.56
N VAL A 56 15.76 0.60 10.82
CA VAL A 56 14.73 1.61 11.03
C VAL A 56 13.41 0.88 11.27
N GLY A 57 12.61 1.36 12.23
CA GLY A 57 11.29 0.82 12.47
C GLY A 57 10.52 1.59 13.52
N ASP A 58 9.20 1.41 13.50
CA ASP A 58 8.27 2.00 14.46
C ASP A 58 7.32 0.90 14.95
N ALA A 59 7.50 0.46 16.21
CA ALA A 59 6.70 -0.61 16.80
C ALA A 59 5.19 -0.30 16.83
N ASP A 60 4.81 0.99 16.85
CA ASP A 60 3.42 1.42 16.85
C ASP A 60 2.77 1.28 15.46
N GLN A 61 3.56 1.14 14.40
CA GLN A 61 3.10 0.88 13.03
C GLN A 61 3.19 -0.60 12.63
N SER A 62 3.43 -1.50 13.58
CA SER A 62 3.38 -2.96 13.32
C SER A 62 1.93 -3.45 13.23
N ILE A 63 1.47 -3.69 12.01
CA ILE A 63 0.07 -4.08 11.69
C ILE A 63 -0.04 -5.36 10.87
N TYR A 64 1.07 -6.08 10.68
CA TYR A 64 1.13 -7.32 9.89
C TYR A 64 1.33 -8.56 10.77
N GLY A 65 0.76 -8.57 11.98
CA GLY A 65 0.89 -9.68 12.92
C GLY A 65 0.37 -11.00 12.36
N PHE A 66 -0.70 -10.93 11.55
CA PHE A 66 -1.27 -12.07 10.83
C PHE A 66 -0.33 -12.72 9.81
N THR A 67 0.71 -12.02 9.33
CA THR A 67 1.78 -12.60 8.49
C THR A 67 3.02 -13.01 9.28
N GLY A 68 2.97 -12.93 10.61
CA GLY A 68 4.05 -13.31 11.51
C GLY A 68 4.99 -12.17 11.92
N ALA A 69 4.64 -10.91 11.65
CA ALA A 69 5.38 -9.76 12.16
C ALA A 69 5.31 -9.72 13.69
N ASN A 70 6.43 -9.40 14.34
CA ASN A 70 6.49 -9.31 15.79
C ASN A 70 7.24 -8.04 16.24
N PRO A 71 6.53 -7.00 16.73
CA PRO A 71 7.16 -5.75 17.13
C PRO A 71 8.09 -5.89 18.34
N GLU A 72 7.95 -6.94 19.15
CA GLU A 72 8.86 -7.21 20.26
C GLU A 72 10.28 -7.53 19.78
N LEU A 73 10.46 -7.94 18.52
CA LEU A 73 11.77 -8.18 17.92
C LEU A 73 12.56 -6.89 17.68
N LEU A 74 11.86 -5.77 17.42
CA LEU A 74 12.50 -4.46 17.37
C LEU A 74 12.89 -4.01 18.78
N LYS A 75 12.02 -4.24 19.77
CA LYS A 75 12.30 -3.92 21.16
C LYS A 75 13.50 -4.70 21.71
N SER A 76 13.56 -6.01 21.45
CA SER A 76 14.70 -6.83 21.86
C SER A 76 16.01 -6.41 21.18
N LEU A 77 15.94 -5.84 19.97
CA LEU A 77 17.09 -5.27 19.27
C LEU A 77 17.60 -4.00 19.96
N THR A 78 16.71 -3.10 20.37
CA THR A 78 17.08 -1.81 20.99
C THR A 78 17.59 -1.95 22.41
N GLU A 79 17.24 -3.04 23.10
CA GLU A 79 17.73 -3.38 24.45
C GLU A 79 19.16 -3.96 24.45
N ARG A 80 19.76 -4.24 23.29
CA ARG A 80 21.11 -4.79 23.21
C ARG A 80 22.17 -3.74 23.48
N ASN A 81 23.13 -4.08 24.34
CA ASN A 81 24.25 -3.19 24.70
C ASN A 81 25.13 -2.76 23.50
N ASN A 82 25.13 -3.56 22.42
CA ASN A 82 25.92 -3.28 21.21
C ASN A 82 25.09 -2.64 20.09
N VAL A 83 23.89 -2.15 20.38
CA VAL A 83 23.04 -1.40 19.47
C VAL A 83 22.90 0.03 20.00
N GLN A 84 23.30 1.00 19.17
CA GLN A 84 23.03 2.40 19.47
C GLN A 84 21.60 2.74 19.04
N ASN A 85 20.73 3.01 20.01
CA ASN A 85 19.36 3.44 19.74
C ASN A 85 19.31 4.97 19.51
N ILE A 86 18.67 5.38 18.41
CA ILE A 86 18.39 6.78 18.09
C ILE A 86 16.89 6.92 17.89
N GLN A 87 16.22 7.67 18.78
CA GLN A 87 14.78 7.91 18.68
C GLN A 87 14.52 9.23 17.95
N LEU A 88 13.82 9.15 16.80
CA LEU A 88 13.35 10.32 16.07
C LEU A 88 11.97 10.74 16.60
N LYS A 89 11.92 11.88 17.28
CA LYS A 89 10.69 12.39 17.93
C LYS A 89 9.90 13.36 17.06
N PHE A 90 10.52 13.93 16.02
CA PHE A 90 9.89 14.96 15.20
C PHE A 90 9.07 14.38 14.05
N ASN A 91 7.80 14.74 13.99
CA ASN A 91 6.91 14.46 12.88
C ASN A 91 6.85 15.67 11.95
N TYR A 92 7.34 15.50 10.73
CA TYR A 92 7.38 16.53 9.67
C TYR A 92 6.21 16.40 8.68
N ARG A 93 5.33 15.42 8.88
CA ARG A 93 4.28 15.04 7.92
C ARG A 93 2.97 15.74 8.23
N SER A 94 2.52 15.62 9.47
CA SER A 94 1.17 15.94 9.90
C SER A 94 1.14 17.21 10.72
N GLY A 95 0.03 17.93 10.63
CA GLY A 95 -0.20 19.10 11.46
C GLY A 95 -0.15 18.80 12.96
N THR A 96 0.20 19.81 13.76
CA THR A 96 0.46 19.64 15.20
C THR A 96 -0.71 19.03 15.97
N LYS A 97 -1.95 19.38 15.62
CA LYS A 97 -3.18 18.84 16.21
C LYS A 97 -3.36 17.36 15.90
N ILE A 98 -3.04 16.95 14.67
CA ILE A 98 -3.06 15.55 14.23
C ILE A 98 -2.00 14.74 14.97
N VAL A 99 -0.79 15.28 15.13
CA VAL A 99 0.30 14.61 15.85
C VAL A 99 -0.09 14.40 17.32
N LYS A 100 -0.60 15.44 17.99
CA LYS A 100 -1.07 15.33 19.39
C LYS A 100 -2.18 14.27 19.53
N ALA A 101 -3.26 14.40 18.76
CA ALA A 101 -4.39 13.48 18.82
C ALA A 101 -4.03 12.02 18.53
N SER A 102 -3.05 11.79 17.64
CA SER A 102 -2.61 10.42 17.31
C SER A 102 -2.05 9.66 18.52
N SER A 103 -1.54 10.35 19.54
CA SER A 103 -1.13 9.70 20.81
C SER A 103 -2.32 9.07 21.54
N GLY A 104 -3.49 9.72 21.51
CA GLY A 104 -4.74 9.20 22.06
C GLY A 104 -5.27 7.95 21.34
N ALA A 105 -4.79 7.66 20.12
CA ALA A 105 -5.14 6.44 19.41
C ALA A 105 -4.46 5.18 19.98
N LEU A 106 -3.29 5.33 20.62
CA LEU A 106 -2.43 4.22 21.05
C LEU A 106 -2.61 3.77 22.50
N ASP A 107 -3.49 4.39 23.30
CA ASP A 107 -3.66 4.14 24.75
C ASP A 107 -2.35 4.26 25.59
N GLU A 108 -1.24 4.67 24.97
CA GLU A 108 0.07 4.84 25.57
C GLU A 108 0.61 6.20 25.17
N VAL A 109 1.17 6.93 26.13
CA VAL A 109 1.76 8.25 25.87
C VAL A 109 3.02 8.07 25.02
N ARG A 110 3.10 8.80 23.90
CA ARG A 110 4.28 8.89 23.03
C ARG A 110 4.74 10.34 22.95
N GLU A 111 6.05 10.56 22.98
CA GLU A 111 6.64 11.90 22.91
C GLU A 111 6.88 12.38 21.46
N TYR A 112 5.90 12.17 20.57
CA TYR A 112 5.98 12.74 19.22
C TYR A 112 5.74 14.24 19.27
N LYS A 113 6.57 15.00 18.56
CA LYS A 113 6.52 16.47 18.50
C LYS A 113 6.48 16.93 17.05
N SER A 114 5.81 18.04 16.80
CA SER A 114 5.97 18.74 15.53
C SER A 114 7.08 19.79 15.65
N PRO A 115 7.86 20.03 14.58
CA PRO A 115 8.78 21.16 14.51
C PRO A 115 8.07 22.50 14.72
N ASP A 116 8.79 23.51 15.19
CA ASP A 116 8.27 24.87 15.33
C ASP A 116 7.80 25.42 13.98
N GLY A 117 6.64 26.09 13.97
CA GLY A 117 6.03 26.65 12.76
C GLY A 117 5.26 25.64 11.89
N THR A 118 5.14 24.37 12.31
CA THR A 118 4.27 23.39 11.64
C THR A 118 2.81 23.86 11.72
N PRO A 119 2.03 23.85 10.62
CA PRO A 119 0.60 24.15 10.66
C PRO A 119 -0.14 23.22 11.63
N GLU A 120 -1.22 23.67 12.26
CA GLU A 120 -1.95 22.83 13.22
C GLU A 120 -2.63 21.63 12.56
N GLY A 121 -3.17 21.82 11.37
CA GLY A 121 -4.09 20.86 10.75
C GLY A 121 -5.42 20.78 11.51
N GLU A 122 -6.39 20.10 10.90
CA GLU A 122 -7.76 20.04 11.41
C GLU A 122 -8.22 18.59 11.61
N ILE A 123 -8.92 18.36 12.72
CA ILE A 123 -9.62 17.10 12.99
C ILE A 123 -11.10 17.43 13.17
N ILE A 124 -11.95 16.81 12.36
CA ILE A 124 -13.39 17.06 12.32
C ILE A 124 -14.13 15.73 12.53
N PHE A 125 -14.93 15.68 13.60
CA PHE A 125 -15.78 14.55 13.94
C PHE A 125 -17.16 14.72 13.32
N ASN A 126 -17.58 13.73 12.52
CA ASN A 126 -18.82 13.76 11.76
C ASN A 126 -19.72 12.61 12.19
N SER A 127 -20.63 12.92 13.11
CA SER A 127 -21.66 11.99 13.53
C SER A 127 -22.82 11.99 12.52
N VAL A 128 -23.17 10.82 12.00
CA VAL A 128 -24.23 10.65 11.01
C VAL A 128 -25.39 9.86 11.59
N ASN A 129 -26.61 10.38 11.43
CA ASN A 129 -27.84 9.65 11.76
C ASN A 129 -28.12 8.59 10.69
N GLY A 130 -27.59 7.39 10.87
CA GLY A 130 -27.77 6.30 9.92
C GLY A 130 -26.75 5.18 10.02
N ASP A 131 -27.00 4.13 9.24
CA ASP A 131 -26.08 3.02 9.01
C ASP A 131 -24.89 3.42 8.13
N LEU A 132 -24.11 2.42 7.73
CA LEU A 132 -22.91 2.58 6.91
C LEU A 132 -23.25 3.16 5.53
N GLU A 133 -24.38 2.79 4.94
CA GLU A 133 -24.88 3.28 3.66
C GLU A 133 -25.17 4.79 3.70
N LYS A 134 -25.83 5.23 4.78
CA LYS A 134 -26.06 6.67 5.02
C LYS A 134 -24.77 7.43 5.29
N GLN A 135 -23.82 6.84 6.02
CA GLN A 135 -22.49 7.42 6.20
C GLN A 135 -21.74 7.56 4.87
N ALA A 136 -21.76 6.53 4.01
CA ALA A 136 -21.15 6.57 2.68
C ALA A 136 -21.77 7.67 1.81
N SER A 137 -23.10 7.77 1.85
CA SER A 137 -23.84 8.85 1.17
C SER A 137 -23.42 10.23 1.68
N PHE A 138 -23.33 10.42 3.00
CA PHE A 138 -22.89 11.67 3.61
C PHE A 138 -21.45 12.04 3.21
N ILE A 139 -20.53 11.07 3.18
CA ILE A 139 -19.14 11.30 2.77
C ILE A 139 -19.09 11.87 1.35
N VAL A 140 -19.75 11.23 0.39
CA VAL A 140 -19.68 11.63 -1.02
C VAL A 140 -20.52 12.88 -1.30
N ASN A 141 -21.68 13.03 -0.65
CA ASN A 141 -22.62 14.11 -0.93
C ASN A 141 -22.30 15.41 -0.20
N ASN A 142 -21.63 15.33 0.95
CA ASN A 142 -21.38 16.47 1.81
C ASN A 142 -19.87 16.69 2.00
N LEU A 143 -19.15 15.73 2.57
CA LEU A 143 -17.74 15.96 2.95
C LEU A 143 -16.83 16.14 1.75
N LEU A 144 -16.99 15.31 0.70
CA LEU A 144 -16.19 15.45 -0.51
C LEU A 144 -16.45 16.78 -1.21
N VAL A 145 -17.71 17.24 -1.23
CA VAL A 145 -18.10 18.53 -1.79
C VAL A 145 -17.50 19.68 -0.97
N GLN A 146 -17.52 19.58 0.35
CA GLN A 146 -16.93 20.55 1.26
C GLN A 146 -15.40 20.64 1.09
N LEU A 147 -14.70 19.52 1.04
CA LEU A 147 -13.24 19.51 0.82
C LEU A 147 -12.89 20.13 -0.54
N ASN A 148 -13.66 19.80 -1.58
CA ASN A 148 -13.46 20.37 -2.91
C ASN A 148 -13.72 21.89 -2.92
N SER A 149 -14.71 22.40 -2.18
CA SER A 149 -14.97 23.84 -2.07
C SER A 149 -13.90 24.58 -1.25
N GLN A 150 -13.20 23.88 -0.36
CA GLN A 150 -12.01 24.36 0.35
C GLN A 150 -10.73 24.32 -0.52
N GLY A 151 -10.81 23.81 -1.75
CA GLY A 151 -9.71 23.79 -2.72
C GLY A 151 -8.88 22.50 -2.74
N TYR A 152 -9.23 21.48 -1.96
CA TYR A 152 -8.60 20.17 -2.09
C TYR A 152 -9.05 19.51 -3.40
N LYS A 153 -8.10 19.02 -4.19
CA LYS A 153 -8.41 18.22 -5.38
C LYS A 153 -8.69 16.78 -4.96
N ASN A 154 -9.58 16.08 -5.68
CA ASN A 154 -9.89 14.66 -5.42
C ASN A 154 -8.65 13.76 -5.28
N GLU A 155 -7.59 13.98 -6.05
CA GLU A 155 -6.33 13.22 -5.98
C GLU A 155 -5.54 13.41 -4.69
N GLN A 156 -5.78 14.51 -3.96
CA GLN A 156 -5.19 14.83 -2.66
C GLN A 156 -6.01 14.24 -1.50
N ILE A 157 -7.20 13.71 -1.79
CA ILE A 157 -8.15 13.18 -0.81
C ILE A 157 -8.09 11.64 -0.83
N ALA A 158 -8.07 11.04 0.36
CA ALA A 158 -8.25 9.60 0.53
C ALA A 158 -9.39 9.27 1.50
N ILE A 159 -10.20 8.29 1.13
CA ILE A 159 -11.17 7.66 2.03
C ILE A 159 -10.58 6.35 2.52
N LEU A 160 -10.37 6.28 3.82
CA LEU A 160 -9.77 5.17 4.53
C LEU A 160 -10.84 4.37 5.28
N TYR A 161 -10.77 3.05 5.20
CA TYR A 161 -11.72 2.16 5.88
C TYR A 161 -11.06 0.88 6.39
N ARG A 162 -11.72 0.17 7.32
CA ARG A 162 -11.16 -1.04 7.95
C ARG A 162 -11.03 -2.23 7.00
N ALA A 163 -11.99 -2.39 6.07
CA ALA A 163 -12.13 -3.57 5.21
C ALA A 163 -12.71 -3.19 3.84
N ALA A 164 -12.34 -3.92 2.79
CA ALA A 164 -12.70 -3.59 1.41
C ALA A 164 -14.21 -3.50 1.15
N TRP A 165 -15.03 -4.30 1.86
CA TRP A 165 -16.49 -4.27 1.71
C TRP A 165 -17.12 -2.94 2.18
N LEU A 166 -16.44 -2.18 3.05
CA LEU A 166 -16.86 -0.81 3.38
C LEU A 166 -16.64 0.10 2.16
N GLY A 167 -15.48 -0.04 1.51
CA GLY A 167 -15.18 0.67 0.27
C GLY A 167 -16.23 0.43 -0.83
N ASP A 168 -16.82 -0.76 -0.91
CA ASP A 168 -17.88 -1.07 -1.88
C ASP A 168 -19.09 -0.14 -1.73
N LYS A 169 -19.50 0.20 -0.48
CA LYS A 169 -20.59 1.14 -0.21
C LYS A 169 -20.28 2.56 -0.68
N ILE A 170 -19.03 2.98 -0.58
CA ILE A 170 -18.58 4.29 -1.10
C ILE A 170 -18.59 4.27 -2.63
N VAL A 171 -18.12 3.17 -3.23
CA VAL A 171 -18.11 2.97 -4.68
C VAL A 171 -19.53 3.06 -5.26
N GLU A 172 -20.52 2.42 -4.64
CA GLU A 172 -21.92 2.51 -5.09
C GLU A 172 -22.40 3.96 -5.23
N VAL A 173 -22.10 4.83 -4.26
CA VAL A 173 -22.49 6.24 -4.29
C VAL A 173 -21.65 7.04 -5.30
N LEU A 174 -20.35 6.76 -5.42
CA LEU A 174 -19.48 7.41 -6.41
C LEU A 174 -19.91 7.09 -7.85
N GLU A 175 -20.28 5.83 -8.12
CA GLU A 175 -20.75 5.38 -9.44
C GLU A 175 -22.08 6.03 -9.81
N GLN A 176 -23.02 6.14 -8.87
CA GLN A 176 -24.27 6.89 -9.07
C GLN A 176 -24.03 8.36 -9.47
N LYS A 177 -22.95 8.95 -8.96
CA LYS A 177 -22.55 10.34 -9.25
C LYS A 177 -21.55 10.49 -10.40
N LYS A 178 -21.16 9.39 -11.05
CA LYS A 178 -20.11 9.37 -12.08
C LYS A 178 -18.80 10.03 -11.63
N LEU A 179 -18.45 9.89 -10.35
CA LEU A 179 -17.21 10.41 -9.79
C LEU A 179 -16.08 9.38 -9.94
N THR A 180 -14.93 9.83 -10.43
CA THR A 180 -13.80 8.93 -10.68
C THR A 180 -13.01 8.63 -9.41
N TYR A 181 -12.65 7.37 -9.22
CA TYR A 181 -11.91 6.89 -8.06
C TYR A 181 -10.88 5.84 -8.46
N HIS A 182 -9.99 5.49 -7.55
CA HIS A 182 -9.15 4.31 -7.66
C HIS A 182 -9.03 3.61 -6.31
N ARG A 183 -8.96 2.28 -6.34
CA ARG A 183 -8.82 1.44 -5.14
C ARG A 183 -7.41 0.91 -5.03
N THR A 184 -6.94 0.79 -3.79
CA THR A 184 -5.62 0.21 -3.45
C THR A 184 -5.73 -0.93 -2.44
N ASP A 185 -6.95 -1.41 -2.21
CA ASP A 185 -7.27 -2.56 -1.38
C ASP A 185 -7.39 -3.86 -2.21
N THR A 186 -7.94 -4.91 -1.62
CA THR A 186 -8.10 -6.22 -2.29
C THR A 186 -9.02 -6.19 -3.50
N ASN A 187 -9.86 -5.18 -3.64
CA ASN A 187 -10.79 -4.98 -4.75
C ASN A 187 -10.21 -3.98 -5.77
N ALA A 188 -8.91 -3.66 -5.70
CA ALA A 188 -8.22 -2.87 -6.71
C ALA A 188 -8.27 -3.56 -8.08
N LEU A 189 -8.48 -2.75 -9.13
CA LEU A 189 -8.48 -3.21 -10.53
C LEU A 189 -7.20 -3.98 -10.87
N ILE A 190 -6.04 -3.45 -10.43
CA ILE A 190 -4.74 -4.08 -10.61
C ILE A 190 -4.34 -4.75 -9.30
N LYS A 191 -4.46 -6.08 -9.25
CA LYS A 191 -3.98 -6.89 -8.12
C LYS A 191 -2.45 -6.92 -8.13
N ARG A 192 -1.81 -6.00 -7.39
CA ARG A 192 -0.34 -5.86 -7.33
C ARG A 192 0.41 -7.10 -6.82
N SER A 193 -0.28 -8.05 -6.21
CA SER A 193 0.25 -9.37 -5.87
C SER A 193 0.53 -10.25 -7.11
N SER A 194 -0.19 -10.03 -8.20
CA SER A 194 -0.01 -10.78 -9.45
C SER A 194 1.22 -10.29 -10.21
N LYS A 195 2.03 -11.25 -10.68
CA LYS A 195 3.20 -10.96 -11.53
C LYS A 195 2.75 -10.43 -12.88
N LEU A 196 1.72 -11.03 -13.47
CA LEU A 196 1.18 -10.60 -14.76
C LEU A 196 0.52 -9.22 -14.65
N ALA A 197 -0.33 -8.97 -13.64
CA ALA A 197 -0.96 -7.66 -13.46
C ALA A 197 0.07 -6.53 -13.34
N ARG A 198 1.11 -6.75 -12.53
CA ARG A 198 2.21 -5.77 -12.36
C ARG A 198 3.05 -5.61 -13.62
N PHE A 199 3.23 -6.67 -14.40
CA PHE A 199 3.92 -6.58 -15.69
C PHE A 199 3.11 -5.73 -16.69
N ILE A 200 1.79 -5.93 -16.75
CA ILE A 200 0.88 -5.11 -17.56
C ILE A 200 0.94 -3.65 -17.10
N GLU A 201 0.83 -3.37 -15.80
CA GLU A 201 0.96 -2.01 -15.23
C GLU A 201 2.31 -1.36 -15.58
N ASN A 202 3.41 -2.12 -15.53
CA ASN A 202 4.73 -1.60 -15.89
C ASN A 202 4.87 -1.33 -17.40
N CYS A 203 4.25 -2.16 -18.24
CA CYS A 203 4.18 -1.92 -19.68
C CYS A 203 3.41 -0.63 -19.97
N THR A 204 2.28 -0.39 -19.30
CA THR A 204 1.51 0.85 -19.47
C THR A 204 2.28 2.07 -19.00
N LYS A 205 2.98 2.01 -17.85
CA LYS A 205 3.90 3.07 -17.39
C LYS A 205 4.96 3.41 -18.43
N TRP A 206 5.52 2.37 -19.05
CA TRP A 206 6.58 2.54 -20.04
C TRP A 206 6.07 3.28 -21.29
N ILE A 207 4.93 2.87 -21.85
CA ILE A 207 4.37 3.49 -23.07
C ILE A 207 3.82 4.89 -22.81
N THR A 208 3.34 5.20 -21.60
CA THR A 208 2.82 6.53 -21.22
C THR A 208 3.90 7.54 -20.81
N GLY A 209 5.12 7.37 -21.34
CA GLY A 209 6.24 8.30 -21.17
C GLY A 209 7.42 7.75 -20.37
N GLY A 210 7.25 6.63 -19.67
CA GLY A 210 8.34 5.95 -18.95
C GLY A 210 9.52 5.55 -19.85
N TRP A 211 9.27 5.32 -21.14
CA TRP A 211 10.30 5.03 -22.13
C TRP A 211 11.35 6.15 -22.30
N LYS A 212 10.99 7.41 -22.03
CA LYS A 212 11.91 8.56 -22.10
C LYS A 212 12.79 8.66 -20.85
N LEU A 213 12.26 8.24 -19.70
CA LEU A 213 12.89 8.37 -18.39
C LEU A 213 13.57 7.07 -17.93
N ALA A 214 13.44 6.00 -18.71
CA ALA A 214 13.80 4.65 -18.30
C ALA A 214 13.15 4.24 -16.96
N ASP A 215 11.88 4.61 -16.76
CA ASP A 215 11.10 4.26 -15.58
C ASP A 215 9.75 3.61 -15.95
N PRO A 216 9.63 2.27 -15.84
CA PRO A 216 10.70 1.32 -15.52
C PRO A 216 11.71 1.17 -16.68
N PRO A 217 12.95 0.73 -16.43
CA PRO A 217 13.89 0.47 -17.52
C PRO A 217 13.43 -0.75 -18.34
N PHE A 218 13.62 -0.72 -19.66
CA PHE A 218 13.13 -1.80 -20.54
C PHE A 218 13.69 -3.19 -20.16
N ASN A 219 14.95 -3.27 -19.71
CA ASN A 219 15.55 -4.52 -19.23
C ASN A 219 14.75 -5.15 -18.07
N LYS A 220 14.13 -4.33 -17.21
CA LYS A 220 13.24 -4.82 -16.14
C LYS A 220 11.98 -5.44 -16.73
N LEU A 221 11.38 -4.85 -17.76
CA LEU A 221 10.22 -5.40 -18.46
C LEU A 221 10.56 -6.72 -19.16
N ALA A 222 11.67 -6.77 -19.89
CA ALA A 222 12.12 -7.99 -20.57
C ALA A 222 12.33 -9.14 -19.57
N LYS A 223 13.04 -8.89 -18.45
CA LYS A 223 13.22 -9.88 -17.37
C LYS A 223 11.90 -10.33 -16.74
N GLN A 224 10.94 -9.42 -16.57
CA GLN A 224 9.61 -9.77 -16.07
C GLN A 224 8.88 -10.70 -17.04
N ALA A 225 8.89 -10.38 -18.33
CA ALA A 225 8.27 -11.21 -19.36
C ALA A 225 8.92 -12.60 -19.42
N LEU A 226 10.26 -12.69 -19.43
CA LEU A 226 10.98 -13.96 -19.41
C LEU A 226 10.65 -14.78 -18.15
N SER A 227 10.56 -14.13 -16.99
CA SER A 227 10.17 -14.79 -15.74
C SER A 227 8.72 -15.32 -15.78
N ILE A 228 7.81 -14.59 -16.42
CA ILE A 228 6.42 -15.00 -16.58
C ILE A 228 6.32 -16.23 -17.51
N VAL A 229 7.03 -16.23 -18.63
CA VAL A 229 6.92 -17.28 -19.66
C VAL A 229 7.80 -18.50 -19.36
N TYR A 230 9.06 -18.28 -18.99
CA TYR A 230 10.07 -19.34 -18.85
C TYR A 230 10.55 -19.56 -17.41
N GLY A 231 10.22 -18.65 -16.48
CA GLY A 231 10.73 -18.72 -15.12
C GLY A 231 12.21 -18.35 -15.05
N ASN A 232 13.04 -19.25 -14.52
CA ASN A 232 14.48 -19.00 -14.31
C ASN A 232 15.38 -19.59 -15.40
N HIS A 233 14.82 -20.34 -16.36
CA HIS A 233 15.60 -21.07 -17.36
C HIS A 233 15.09 -20.78 -18.76
N TYR A 234 15.92 -20.14 -19.58
CA TYR A 234 15.68 -19.86 -20.99
C TYR A 234 17.01 -19.79 -21.73
N THR A 235 16.99 -20.06 -23.03
CA THR A 235 18.13 -19.94 -23.92
C THR A 235 18.29 -18.50 -24.41
N GLN A 236 19.47 -18.16 -24.93
CA GLN A 236 19.72 -16.84 -25.53
C GLN A 236 18.78 -16.56 -26.71
N SER A 237 18.43 -17.58 -27.51
CA SER A 237 17.50 -17.42 -28.62
C SER A 237 16.07 -17.11 -28.16
N GLU A 238 15.64 -17.75 -27.07
CA GLU A 238 14.32 -17.48 -26.46
C GLU A 238 14.26 -16.08 -25.84
N GLU A 239 15.34 -15.68 -25.17
CA GLU A 239 15.49 -14.32 -24.64
C GLU A 239 15.37 -13.27 -25.75
N GLN A 240 16.12 -13.44 -26.84
CA GLN A 240 16.09 -12.53 -27.98
C GLN A 240 14.70 -12.47 -28.63
N SER A 241 14.09 -13.62 -28.90
CA SER A 241 12.77 -13.70 -29.54
C SER A 241 11.69 -13.00 -28.72
N LEU A 242 11.60 -13.33 -27.42
CA LEU A 242 10.59 -12.77 -26.53
C LEU A 242 10.81 -11.27 -26.30
N THR A 243 12.08 -10.85 -26.15
CA THR A 243 12.42 -9.43 -25.97
C THR A 243 12.10 -8.61 -27.22
N LEU A 244 12.36 -9.17 -28.41
CA LEU A 244 12.03 -8.53 -29.68
C LEU A 244 10.50 -8.37 -29.86
N GLN A 245 9.73 -9.41 -29.55
CA GLN A 245 8.27 -9.34 -29.58
C GLN A 245 7.73 -8.27 -28.63
N LEU A 246 8.26 -8.23 -27.39
CA LEU A 246 7.85 -7.24 -26.39
C LEU A 246 8.16 -5.81 -26.83
N ILE A 247 9.39 -5.53 -27.27
CA ILE A 247 9.75 -4.15 -27.66
C ILE A 247 8.96 -3.68 -28.88
N GLN A 248 8.71 -4.56 -29.86
CA GLN A 248 7.90 -4.23 -31.02
C GLN A 248 6.46 -3.86 -30.63
N PHE A 249 5.86 -4.64 -29.72
CA PHE A 249 4.52 -4.34 -29.20
C PHE A 249 4.50 -2.98 -28.46
N LEU A 250 5.46 -2.73 -27.57
CA LEU A 250 5.50 -1.50 -26.78
C LEU A 250 5.77 -0.26 -27.64
N GLN A 251 6.67 -0.35 -28.62
CA GLN A 251 6.96 0.76 -29.54
C GLN A 251 5.74 1.15 -30.38
N LYS A 252 5.03 0.16 -30.92
CA LYS A 252 3.75 0.40 -31.63
C LYS A 252 2.71 1.06 -30.73
N SER A 253 2.67 0.65 -29.45
CA SER A 253 1.73 1.20 -28.46
C SER A 253 1.98 2.66 -28.09
N ILE A 254 3.19 3.21 -28.34
CA ILE A 254 3.47 4.64 -28.13
C ILE A 254 2.81 5.48 -29.22
N THR A 255 2.66 4.94 -30.44
CA THR A 255 2.16 5.68 -31.60
C THR A 255 0.65 5.56 -31.81
N PHE A 256 0.03 4.51 -31.29
CA PHE A 256 -1.41 4.29 -31.43
C PHE A 256 -2.22 5.17 -30.47
N GLN A 257 -3.33 5.72 -30.95
CA GLN A 257 -4.39 6.28 -30.11
C GLN A 257 -5.44 5.19 -29.90
N GLU A 258 -5.23 4.37 -28.88
CA GLU A 258 -6.14 3.30 -28.47
C GLU A 258 -6.67 3.60 -27.07
N THR A 259 -7.87 3.10 -26.74
CA THR A 259 -8.34 3.08 -25.35
C THR A 259 -7.60 2.01 -24.54
N THR A 260 -7.72 2.01 -23.20
CA THR A 260 -7.08 0.97 -22.38
C THR A 260 -7.64 -0.42 -22.71
N ASN A 261 -8.94 -0.53 -22.98
CA ASN A 261 -9.56 -1.78 -23.38
C ASN A 261 -8.98 -2.33 -24.69
N GLU A 262 -8.90 -1.49 -25.72
CA GLU A 262 -8.35 -1.85 -27.03
C GLU A 262 -6.89 -2.29 -26.90
N TRP A 263 -6.11 -1.53 -26.12
CA TRP A 263 -4.72 -1.86 -25.84
C TRP A 263 -4.58 -3.21 -25.11
N LEU A 264 -5.42 -3.51 -24.12
CA LEU A 264 -5.41 -4.79 -23.39
C LEU A 264 -5.82 -5.96 -24.28
N ILE A 265 -6.80 -5.78 -25.18
CA ILE A 265 -7.19 -6.79 -26.18
C ILE A 265 -6.00 -7.09 -27.10
N ARG A 266 -5.31 -6.06 -27.59
CA ARG A 266 -4.11 -6.21 -28.43
C ARG A 266 -2.96 -6.86 -27.65
N PHE A 267 -2.72 -6.43 -26.41
CA PHE A 267 -1.73 -7.01 -25.51
C PHE A 267 -1.96 -8.51 -25.32
N ARG A 268 -3.22 -8.91 -25.11
CA ARG A 268 -3.58 -10.31 -24.99
C ARG A 268 -3.26 -11.08 -26.26
N LYS A 269 -3.77 -10.59 -27.40
CA LYS A 269 -3.66 -11.26 -28.69
C LYS A 269 -2.21 -11.38 -29.18
N GLU A 270 -1.41 -10.31 -29.02
CA GLU A 270 -0.05 -10.25 -29.57
C GLU A 270 1.02 -10.80 -28.63
N LEU A 271 0.80 -10.77 -27.32
CA LEU A 271 1.78 -11.24 -26.32
C LEU A 271 1.26 -12.45 -25.54
N VAL A 272 0.16 -12.28 -24.78
CA VAL A 272 -0.28 -13.29 -23.81
C VAL A 272 -0.65 -14.61 -24.47
N ASP A 273 -1.50 -14.60 -25.50
CA ASP A 273 -1.98 -15.81 -26.15
C ASP A 273 -0.80 -16.61 -26.77
N PRO A 274 0.13 -16.00 -27.55
CA PRO A 274 1.35 -16.69 -27.99
C PRO A 274 2.22 -17.20 -26.84
N TRP A 275 2.38 -16.42 -25.77
CA TRP A 275 3.20 -16.80 -24.62
C TRP A 275 2.62 -17.98 -23.86
N THR A 276 1.31 -18.12 -23.78
CA THR A 276 0.67 -19.27 -23.11
C THR A 276 1.03 -20.61 -23.77
N ILE A 277 1.26 -20.61 -25.09
CA ILE A 277 1.60 -21.80 -25.87
C ILE A 277 3.03 -22.26 -25.59
N ILE A 278 3.97 -21.32 -25.46
CA ILE A 278 5.40 -21.59 -25.25
C ILE A 278 5.81 -21.58 -23.77
N CYS A 279 4.87 -21.31 -22.88
CA CYS A 279 5.11 -21.16 -21.46
C CYS A 279 5.63 -22.47 -20.87
N ARG A 280 6.73 -22.37 -20.10
CA ARG A 280 7.29 -23.48 -19.31
C ARG A 280 7.19 -23.21 -17.80
N ASN A 281 6.61 -22.09 -17.44
CA ASN A 281 6.25 -21.77 -16.07
C ASN A 281 4.80 -22.20 -15.80
N ASN A 282 4.52 -22.76 -14.62
CA ASN A 282 3.15 -23.11 -14.22
C ASN A 282 2.37 -21.87 -13.76
N LEU A 283 2.61 -20.72 -14.37
CA LEU A 283 2.08 -19.44 -13.92
C LEU A 283 0.60 -19.35 -14.32
N GLN A 284 -0.29 -19.62 -13.36
CA GLN A 284 -1.75 -19.71 -13.57
C GLN A 284 -2.46 -18.35 -13.60
N GLU A 285 -1.76 -17.24 -13.85
CA GLU A 285 -2.35 -15.89 -13.78
C GLU A 285 -2.79 -15.34 -15.14
N TRP A 286 -2.76 -16.12 -16.22
CA TRP A 286 -3.14 -15.64 -17.56
C TRP A 286 -4.56 -15.07 -17.64
N TYR A 287 -5.48 -15.59 -16.81
CA TYR A 287 -6.85 -15.10 -16.70
C TYR A 287 -6.93 -13.62 -16.27
N ILE A 288 -5.91 -13.09 -15.60
CA ILE A 288 -5.83 -11.68 -15.18
C ILE A 288 -5.95 -10.73 -16.37
N CYS A 289 -5.34 -11.09 -17.51
CA CYS A 289 -5.47 -10.25 -18.70
C CYS A 289 -6.94 -10.18 -19.18
N SER A 290 -7.66 -11.30 -19.13
CA SER A 290 -9.10 -11.35 -19.45
C SER A 290 -9.94 -10.58 -18.43
N GLU A 291 -9.63 -10.69 -17.14
CA GLU A 291 -10.28 -9.94 -16.06
C GLU A 291 -10.12 -8.42 -16.28
N LEU A 292 -8.91 -7.95 -16.61
CA LEU A 292 -8.64 -6.54 -16.91
C LEU A 292 -9.37 -6.05 -18.18
N ILE A 293 -9.47 -6.87 -19.23
CA ILE A 293 -10.26 -6.54 -20.43
C ILE A 293 -11.74 -6.38 -20.06
N GLN A 294 -12.29 -7.30 -19.27
CA GLN A 294 -13.70 -7.22 -18.85
C GLN A 294 -13.97 -5.97 -18.01
N HIS A 295 -13.09 -5.62 -17.07
CA HIS A 295 -13.24 -4.44 -16.21
C HIS A 295 -12.96 -3.10 -16.88
N THR A 296 -12.39 -3.12 -18.09
CA THR A 296 -12.18 -1.91 -18.90
C THR A 296 -13.15 -1.83 -20.08
N SER A 297 -14.11 -2.76 -20.20
CA SER A 297 -15.02 -2.78 -21.36
C SER A 297 -15.75 -1.44 -21.52
N PRO A 298 -15.89 -0.93 -22.77
CA PRO A 298 -16.69 0.25 -23.04
C PRO A 298 -18.14 0.12 -22.54
N ASP A 299 -18.68 -1.10 -22.54
CA ASP A 299 -20.08 -1.39 -22.16
C ASP A 299 -20.41 -1.08 -20.69
N ILE A 300 -19.39 -0.98 -19.84
CA ILE A 300 -19.55 -0.71 -18.40
C ILE A 300 -19.24 0.73 -18.01
N GLU A 301 -18.97 1.64 -18.97
CA GLU A 301 -18.54 3.04 -18.74
C GLU A 301 -17.35 3.18 -17.76
N LYS A 302 -16.54 2.12 -17.58
CA LYS A 302 -15.41 2.07 -16.63
C LYS A 302 -14.03 2.11 -17.30
N ASP A 303 -13.99 2.31 -18.62
CA ASP A 303 -12.72 2.48 -19.32
C ASP A 303 -11.97 3.70 -18.78
N MET A 304 -10.65 3.61 -18.77
CA MET A 304 -9.76 4.65 -18.27
C MET A 304 -8.63 4.91 -19.24
N SER A 305 -7.97 6.05 -19.14
CA SER A 305 -6.75 6.27 -19.93
C SER A 305 -5.62 5.35 -19.46
N LEU A 306 -4.70 5.03 -20.37
CA LEU A 306 -3.52 4.23 -20.05
C LEU A 306 -2.63 4.90 -18.99
N ASP A 307 -2.60 6.24 -18.92
CA ASP A 307 -1.95 6.98 -17.85
C ASP A 307 -2.53 6.63 -16.47
N LEU A 308 -3.86 6.61 -16.38
CA LEU A 308 -4.56 6.28 -15.15
C LEU A 308 -4.41 4.80 -14.79
N PHE A 309 -4.46 3.91 -15.79
CA PHE A 309 -4.19 2.48 -15.62
C PHE A 309 -2.76 2.23 -15.12
N SER A 310 -1.80 3.05 -15.58
CA SER A 310 -0.41 2.98 -15.15
C SER A 310 -0.19 3.42 -13.69
N GLY A 311 -1.23 3.80 -12.95
CA GLY A 311 -1.12 4.15 -11.53
C GLY A 311 -0.52 5.52 -11.27
N LYS A 312 -0.45 6.40 -12.29
CA LYS A 312 -0.18 7.83 -12.08
C LYS A 312 -1.41 8.45 -11.43
N THR A 313 -1.26 8.86 -10.17
CA THR A 313 -2.34 9.47 -9.37
C THR A 313 -2.26 10.99 -9.33
N GLU A 314 -1.07 11.58 -9.49
CA GLU A 314 -0.92 13.04 -9.59
C GLU A 314 -1.49 13.56 -10.91
N GLY A 315 -2.31 14.61 -10.85
CA GLY A 315 -3.05 15.14 -11.99
C GLY A 315 -4.18 14.22 -12.49
N SER A 316 -4.47 13.10 -11.82
CA SER A 316 -5.52 12.17 -12.22
C SER A 316 -6.93 12.67 -11.92
N GLY A 317 -7.09 13.58 -10.95
CA GLY A 317 -8.39 13.98 -10.43
C GLY A 317 -9.17 12.85 -9.73
N ARG A 318 -8.53 11.71 -9.42
CA ARG A 318 -9.19 10.53 -8.85
C ARG A 318 -9.09 10.47 -7.33
N LEU A 319 -10.23 10.24 -6.70
CA LEU A 319 -10.29 9.96 -5.27
C LEU A 319 -9.60 8.63 -4.93
N THR A 320 -8.81 8.62 -3.85
CA THR A 320 -8.17 7.38 -3.37
C THR A 320 -9.09 6.64 -2.40
N LEU A 321 -9.40 5.39 -2.67
CA LEU A 321 -10.08 4.49 -1.74
C LEU A 321 -9.08 3.41 -1.25
N THR A 322 -8.93 3.27 0.06
CA THR A 322 -7.93 2.36 0.61
C THR A 322 -8.32 1.79 1.97
N THR A 323 -7.78 0.62 2.29
CA THR A 323 -7.89 0.09 3.66
C THR A 323 -6.81 0.70 4.55
N PHE A 324 -7.02 0.67 5.86
CA PHE A 324 -5.98 1.09 6.82
C PHE A 324 -4.64 0.39 6.56
N HIS A 325 -4.65 -0.92 6.27
CA HIS A 325 -3.44 -1.68 5.93
C HIS A 325 -2.78 -1.20 4.64
N SER A 326 -3.56 -1.04 3.56
CA SER A 326 -3.05 -0.59 2.27
C SER A 326 -2.54 0.85 2.28
N SER A 327 -2.95 1.65 3.27
CA SER A 327 -2.52 3.03 3.46
C SER A 327 -1.16 3.18 4.15
N LYS A 328 -0.63 2.11 4.78
CA LYS A 328 0.67 2.17 5.45
C LYS A 328 1.76 2.61 4.46
N GLY A 329 2.60 3.56 4.88
CA GLY A 329 3.64 4.16 4.05
C GLY A 329 3.13 5.19 3.02
N ARG A 330 1.83 5.47 2.97
CA ARG A 330 1.24 6.54 2.14
C ARG A 330 0.85 7.74 2.99
N GLU A 331 0.62 8.86 2.31
CA GLU A 331 0.27 10.15 2.91
C GLU A 331 -0.67 10.90 1.96
N PHE A 332 -1.60 11.66 2.51
CA PHE A 332 -2.58 12.44 1.75
C PHE A 332 -2.77 13.81 2.38
N ASP A 333 -3.13 14.83 1.60
CA ASP A 333 -3.37 16.16 2.17
C ASP A 333 -4.64 16.16 3.03
N ALA A 334 -5.66 15.42 2.57
CA ALA A 334 -6.93 15.23 3.27
C ALA A 334 -7.29 13.73 3.40
N VAL A 335 -7.72 13.32 4.58
CA VAL A 335 -8.18 11.96 4.86
C VAL A 335 -9.58 11.96 5.46
N ILE A 336 -10.43 11.06 4.97
CA ILE A 336 -11.73 10.73 5.57
C ILE A 336 -11.66 9.29 6.07
N ILE A 337 -11.72 9.08 7.38
CA ILE A 337 -11.84 7.74 7.98
C ILE A 337 -13.32 7.38 8.08
N TYR A 338 -13.70 6.31 7.41
CA TYR A 338 -15.07 5.86 7.27
C TYR A 338 -15.38 4.66 8.17
N GLY A 339 -16.51 4.72 8.87
CA GLY A 339 -17.09 3.61 9.61
C GLY A 339 -16.46 3.40 10.99
N VAL A 340 -16.17 4.48 11.71
CA VAL A 340 -15.55 4.45 13.05
C VAL A 340 -16.60 4.18 14.13
N ASN A 341 -17.32 3.06 13.95
CA ASN A 341 -18.39 2.60 14.83
C ASN A 341 -17.89 1.49 15.77
N ASN A 342 -18.52 1.31 16.93
CA ASN A 342 -18.10 0.36 17.98
C ASN A 342 -18.00 -1.11 17.55
N ASP A 343 -18.71 -1.53 16.49
CA ASP A 343 -18.68 -2.91 15.98
C ASP A 343 -17.83 -3.09 14.71
N VAL A 344 -17.28 -1.98 14.19
CA VAL A 344 -16.49 -1.95 12.96
C VAL A 344 -15.02 -1.70 13.30
N ILE A 345 -14.76 -0.73 14.18
CA ILE A 345 -13.44 -0.36 14.68
C ILE A 345 -13.57 -0.16 16.20
N PRO A 346 -13.07 -1.05 17.05
CA PRO A 346 -12.61 -2.41 16.75
C PRO A 346 -13.78 -3.35 16.43
N SER A 347 -13.53 -4.33 15.56
CA SER A 347 -14.50 -5.39 15.26
C SER A 347 -14.58 -6.44 16.38
N TRP A 348 -15.61 -7.28 16.35
CA TRP A 348 -15.73 -8.42 17.28
C TRP A 348 -14.49 -9.35 17.27
N ARG A 349 -13.77 -9.46 16.15
CA ARG A 349 -12.55 -10.26 16.05
C ARG A 349 -11.39 -9.60 16.79
N ASP A 350 -11.29 -8.28 16.70
CA ASP A 350 -10.24 -7.50 17.35
C ASP A 350 -10.40 -7.59 18.89
N LYS A 351 -11.65 -7.62 19.38
CA LYS A 351 -12.00 -7.75 20.80
C LYS A 351 -11.75 -9.13 21.42
N LYS A 352 -11.34 -10.15 20.63
CA LYS A 352 -11.15 -11.52 21.15
C LYS A 352 -10.04 -11.66 22.18
N THR A 353 -8.93 -10.94 21.98
CA THR A 353 -7.75 -11.02 22.84
C THR A 353 -7.15 -9.63 23.04
N PRO A 354 -6.43 -9.38 24.15
CA PRO A 354 -5.72 -8.12 24.34
C PRO A 354 -4.71 -7.83 23.21
N GLN A 355 -4.08 -8.87 22.65
CA GLN A 355 -3.10 -8.71 21.57
C GLN A 355 -3.75 -8.24 20.26
N THR A 356 -4.87 -8.86 19.87
CA THR A 356 -5.62 -8.45 18.66
C THR A 356 -6.22 -7.05 18.81
N LEU A 357 -6.61 -6.66 20.03
CA LEU A 357 -7.10 -5.32 20.31
C LEU A 357 -5.99 -4.27 20.18
N LYS A 358 -4.79 -4.56 20.72
CA LYS A 358 -3.60 -3.70 20.54
C LYS A 358 -3.23 -3.56 19.06
N GLU A 359 -3.28 -4.63 18.28
CA GLU A 359 -3.04 -4.57 16.83
C GLU A 359 -4.09 -3.71 16.12
N ALA A 360 -5.36 -3.82 16.49
CA ALA A 360 -6.43 -2.96 15.94
C ALA A 360 -6.24 -1.48 16.30
N ARG A 361 -5.72 -1.17 17.51
CA ARG A 361 -5.34 0.20 17.88
C ARG A 361 -4.19 0.74 17.05
N ARG A 362 -3.12 -0.05 16.84
CA ARG A 362 -2.02 0.31 15.92
C ARG A 362 -2.53 0.57 14.51
N LEU A 363 -3.48 -0.24 14.05
CA LEU A 363 -4.10 -0.05 12.74
C LEU A 363 -4.91 1.26 12.66
N PHE A 364 -5.65 1.61 13.72
CA PHE A 364 -6.34 2.89 13.82
C PHE A 364 -5.34 4.06 13.88
N TYR A 365 -4.25 3.92 14.66
CA TYR A 365 -3.13 4.87 14.70
C TYR A 365 -2.52 5.11 13.32
N VAL A 366 -2.27 4.06 12.54
CA VAL A 366 -1.82 4.18 11.15
C VAL A 366 -2.80 5.03 10.35
N ALA A 367 -4.11 4.79 10.45
CA ALA A 367 -5.12 5.56 9.71
C ALA A 367 -5.13 7.06 10.08
N VAL A 368 -5.11 7.41 11.36
CA VAL A 368 -5.15 8.81 11.82
C VAL A 368 -3.85 9.58 11.58
N THR A 369 -2.74 8.89 11.27
CA THR A 369 -1.44 9.49 10.93
C THR A 369 -1.16 9.59 9.43
N ARG A 370 -2.13 9.21 8.57
CA ARG A 370 -2.04 9.40 7.12
C ARG A 370 -2.27 10.84 6.61
N PRO A 371 -3.13 11.68 7.22
CA PRO A 371 -3.35 13.03 6.74
C PRO A 371 -2.19 13.95 7.08
N LYS A 372 -1.87 14.86 6.14
CA LYS A 372 -0.97 15.98 6.38
C LYS A 372 -1.70 17.16 7.02
N SER A 373 -2.86 17.53 6.47
CA SER A 373 -3.55 18.78 6.81
C SER A 373 -4.90 18.58 7.48
N ILE A 374 -5.77 17.71 6.93
CA ILE A 374 -7.15 17.57 7.42
C ILE A 374 -7.56 16.11 7.59
N LEU A 375 -8.20 15.82 8.72
CA LEU A 375 -8.73 14.52 9.10
C LEU A 375 -10.22 14.62 9.42
N HIS A 376 -11.06 14.01 8.60
CA HIS A 376 -12.46 13.76 8.93
C HIS A 376 -12.62 12.34 9.49
N ILE A 377 -13.34 12.21 10.59
CA ILE A 377 -13.72 10.91 11.17
C ILE A 377 -15.24 10.80 11.09
N VAL A 378 -15.73 9.75 10.43
CA VAL A 378 -17.17 9.52 10.22
C VAL A 378 -17.63 8.31 11.01
N TYR A 379 -18.68 8.49 11.81
CA TYR A 379 -19.26 7.46 12.66
C TYR A 379 -20.77 7.62 12.80
N GLN A 380 -21.44 6.59 13.30
CA GLN A 380 -22.87 6.56 13.53
C GLN A 380 -23.22 7.28 14.83
N TYR A 381 -24.23 8.15 14.79
CA TYR A 381 -24.77 8.80 15.99
C TYR A 381 -25.23 7.76 17.02
N GLY A 382 -24.71 7.87 18.23
CA GLY A 382 -25.00 6.95 19.35
C GLY A 382 -24.33 5.57 19.25
N ASN A 383 -23.43 5.35 18.29
CA ASN A 383 -22.67 4.11 18.13
C ASN A 383 -21.20 4.38 17.75
N ASP A 384 -20.62 5.42 18.35
CA ASP A 384 -19.21 5.79 18.16
C ASP A 384 -18.26 4.70 18.71
N SER A 385 -17.12 4.56 18.06
CA SER A 385 -16.07 3.65 18.48
C SER A 385 -15.52 3.98 19.87
N GLU A 386 -15.24 2.95 20.67
CA GLU A 386 -14.47 3.12 21.91
C GLU A 386 -13.07 3.70 21.70
N PHE A 387 -12.48 3.55 20.50
CA PHE A 387 -11.18 4.16 20.17
C PHE A 387 -11.26 5.68 20.02
N LEU A 388 -12.46 6.25 19.84
CA LEU A 388 -12.63 7.70 19.77
C LEU A 388 -12.60 8.38 21.13
N LYS A 389 -12.91 7.68 22.23
CA LYS A 389 -12.99 8.31 23.56
C LYS A 389 -11.67 8.97 23.97
N ASN A 390 -10.57 8.23 23.88
CA ASN A 390 -9.24 8.74 24.22
C ASN A 390 -8.73 9.70 23.15
N PHE A 391 -9.08 9.46 21.88
CA PHE A 391 -8.68 10.31 20.77
C PHE A 391 -9.33 11.70 20.83
N ILE A 392 -10.62 11.81 21.17
CA ILE A 392 -11.34 13.08 21.32
C ILE A 392 -10.82 13.85 22.54
N GLY A 393 -10.56 13.17 23.66
CA GLY A 393 -10.02 13.82 24.86
C GLY A 393 -8.70 14.55 24.59
N GLU A 394 -7.79 13.94 23.82
CA GLU A 394 -6.54 14.60 23.41
C GLU A 394 -6.76 15.78 22.45
N VAL A 395 -7.83 15.78 21.66
CA VAL A 395 -8.18 16.87 20.73
C VAL A 395 -8.80 18.07 21.45
N GLU A 396 -9.59 17.83 22.51
CA GLU A 396 -10.21 18.91 23.30
C GLU A 396 -9.23 19.59 24.27
N HIS A 397 -8.13 18.92 24.61
CA HIS A 397 -7.06 19.47 25.44
C HIS A 397 -5.89 20.08 24.65
N SER A 398 -5.90 19.97 23.31
CA SER A 398 -4.84 20.45 22.40
C SER A 398 -5.08 21.84 21.85
#